data_AF-A0A2A5EWW8-F1
#
_entry.id   AF-A0A2A5EWW8-F1
#
_cell.length_a   1.000
_cell.length_b   1.000
_cell.length_c   1.000
_cell.angle_alpha   90.00
_cell.angle_beta   90.00
_cell.angle_gamma   90.00
#
_symmetry.space_group_name_H-M   'P 1'
#
loop_
_entity.id
_entity.type
_entity.pdbx_description
1 polymer ?
#
loop_
_entity_poly.entity_id
_entity_poly.type
_entity_poly.pdbx_seq_one_letter_code
_entity_poly.pdbx_strand_id
1 'polypeptide(L)'
;MTVEITTLEQPIDAMYLIHKALRGEAGRTVELAKHLETGCSLQAFKLAFTAWATAIMYHGEKEVGTAMTKSVDATRCSAAHDPVERVKWALLEKEDEEYARLLDGVLVVMTVLEEDIGATSVISRTQQHLYGQVVALRVAQEDHLETEEAMIISLLRENLSPECQLKVVGALLIDQEADDRHWVIEWISQDLTLKENELLFGMESRIEQLQPVA
;
A
#
# COMPACT_ATOMS: atom_id res chain seq x y z
N MET A 1 3.64 12.79 -11.75
CA MET A 1 2.57 13.64 -11.17
C MET A 1 1.36 12.76 -11.04
N THR A 2 1.00 12.38 -9.81
CA THR A 2 -0.30 11.77 -9.52
C THR A 2 -1.36 12.85 -9.65
N VAL A 3 -2.48 12.54 -10.30
CA VAL A 3 -3.61 13.46 -10.45
C VAL A 3 -4.20 13.73 -9.06
N GLU A 4 -4.56 14.98 -8.76
CA GLU A 4 -5.19 15.32 -7.49
C GLU A 4 -6.57 14.64 -7.40
N ILE A 5 -6.80 13.90 -6.31
CA ILE A 5 -8.07 13.23 -6.04
C ILE A 5 -9.03 14.28 -5.47
N THR A 6 -10.02 14.68 -6.26
CA THR A 6 -10.92 15.78 -5.87
C THR A 6 -12.19 15.32 -5.17
N THR A 7 -12.53 14.03 -5.24
CA THR A 7 -13.77 13.44 -4.74
C THR A 7 -13.58 11.94 -4.47
N LEU A 8 -14.30 11.42 -3.47
CA LEU A 8 -14.48 9.97 -3.25
C LEU A 8 -15.95 9.65 -3.54
N GLU A 9 -16.24 8.97 -4.66
CA GLU A 9 -17.62 8.65 -5.07
C GLU A 9 -18.22 7.57 -4.17
N GLN A 10 -17.39 6.59 -3.80
CA GLN A 10 -17.75 5.52 -2.87
C GLN A 10 -16.68 5.35 -1.79
N PRO A 11 -17.02 4.74 -0.63
CA PRO A 11 -16.05 4.56 0.44
C PRO A 11 -14.75 3.91 -0.01
N ILE A 12 -14.82 2.87 -0.86
CA ILE A 12 -13.65 2.15 -1.35
C ILE A 12 -12.64 3.03 -2.11
N ASP A 13 -13.06 4.19 -2.61
CA ASP A 13 -12.17 5.12 -3.32
C ASP A 13 -11.10 5.73 -2.40
N ALA A 14 -11.23 5.62 -1.08
CA ALA A 14 -10.17 5.99 -0.15
C ALA A 14 -8.87 5.20 -0.39
N MET A 15 -8.93 4.02 -1.03
CA MET A 15 -7.77 3.27 -1.49
C MET A 15 -6.82 4.11 -2.35
N TYR A 16 -7.35 4.96 -3.23
CA TYR A 16 -6.51 5.82 -4.07
C TYR A 16 -5.66 6.82 -3.24
N LEU A 17 -6.14 7.24 -2.06
CA LEU A 17 -5.37 8.08 -1.14
C LEU A 17 -4.23 7.28 -0.49
N ILE A 18 -4.51 6.04 -0.09
CA ILE A 18 -3.51 5.11 0.46
C ILE A 18 -2.43 4.83 -0.60
N HIS A 19 -2.82 4.50 -1.82
CA HIS A 19 -1.91 4.21 -2.92
C HIS A 19 -1.07 5.41 -3.31
N LYS A 20 -1.62 6.63 -3.21
CA LYS A 20 -0.86 7.86 -3.42
C LYS A 20 0.25 8.02 -2.39
N ALA A 21 -0.03 7.75 -1.11
CA ALA A 21 0.97 7.79 -0.04
C ALA A 21 2.05 6.70 -0.23
N LEU A 22 1.66 5.46 -0.59
CA LEU A 22 2.61 4.39 -0.91
C LEU A 22 3.56 4.76 -2.05
N ARG A 23 3.04 5.39 -3.11
CA ARG A 23 3.89 5.90 -4.22
C ARG A 23 4.80 7.03 -3.78
N GLY A 24 4.34 7.90 -2.90
CA GLY A 24 5.14 8.97 -2.30
C GLY A 24 6.33 8.44 -1.50
N GLU A 25 6.07 7.47 -0.62
CA GLU A 25 7.10 6.80 0.19
C GLU A 25 8.13 6.04 -0.65
N ALA A 26 7.67 5.30 -1.66
CA ALA A 26 8.54 4.64 -2.63
C ALA A 26 9.42 5.65 -3.38
N GLY A 27 8.84 6.76 -3.81
CA GLY A 27 9.55 7.84 -4.50
C GLY A 27 10.67 8.45 -3.65
N ARG A 28 10.38 8.79 -2.39
CA ARG A 28 11.38 9.29 -1.43
C ARG A 28 12.51 8.29 -1.23
N THR A 29 12.18 7.02 -1.04
CA THR A 29 13.16 5.96 -0.79
C THR A 29 14.09 5.72 -1.98
N VAL A 30 13.54 5.71 -3.20
CA VAL A 30 14.32 5.60 -4.45
C VAL A 30 15.26 6.79 -4.62
N GLU A 31 14.78 8.02 -4.39
CA GLU A 31 15.64 9.20 -4.52
C GLU A 31 16.76 9.21 -3.47
N LEU A 32 16.52 8.73 -2.25
CA LEU A 32 17.57 8.54 -1.26
C LEU A 32 18.60 7.50 -1.72
N ALA A 33 18.17 6.34 -2.21
CA ALA A 33 19.07 5.30 -2.71
C ALA A 33 19.95 5.79 -3.88
N LYS A 34 19.36 6.57 -4.79
CA LYS A 34 20.04 7.15 -5.96
C LYS A 34 21.16 8.11 -5.58
N HIS A 35 20.94 8.92 -4.54
CA HIS A 35 21.86 9.96 -4.09
C HIS A 35 22.79 9.51 -2.95
N LEU A 36 22.82 8.22 -2.61
CA LEU A 36 23.83 7.71 -1.68
C LEU A 36 25.23 7.96 -2.24
N GLU A 37 26.10 8.59 -1.47
CA GLU A 37 27.50 8.77 -1.85
C GLU A 37 28.41 7.80 -1.09
N THR A 38 29.60 7.55 -1.65
CA THR A 38 30.60 6.70 -1.00
C THR A 38 31.01 7.31 0.34
N GLY A 39 30.92 6.53 1.42
CA GLY A 39 31.25 6.98 2.78
C GLY A 39 30.16 7.77 3.52
N CYS A 40 29.00 8.02 2.89
CA CYS A 40 27.86 8.63 3.57
C CYS A 40 27.14 7.66 4.52
N SER A 41 26.42 8.22 5.49
CA SER A 41 25.56 7.45 6.38
C SER A 41 24.35 6.89 5.62
N LEU A 42 24.05 5.62 5.86
CA LEU A 42 22.82 4.98 5.39
C LEU A 42 21.58 5.35 6.21
N GLN A 43 21.71 6.12 7.30
CA GLN A 43 20.62 6.30 8.26
C GLN A 43 19.36 6.89 7.65
N ALA A 44 19.49 7.92 6.81
CA ALA A 44 18.32 8.52 6.14
C ALA A 44 17.61 7.53 5.21
N PHE A 45 18.39 6.76 4.43
CA PHE A 45 17.85 5.70 3.59
C PHE A 45 17.17 4.60 4.42
N LYS A 46 17.82 4.11 5.48
CA LYS A 46 17.27 3.07 6.36
C LYS A 46 15.94 3.51 6.97
N LEU A 47 15.85 4.75 7.44
CA LEU A 47 14.62 5.28 8.01
C LEU A 47 13.49 5.30 6.97
N ALA A 48 13.74 5.83 5.78
CA ALA A 48 12.75 5.89 4.71
C ALA A 48 12.34 4.48 4.24
N PHE A 49 13.30 3.58 4.06
CA PHE A 49 13.03 2.20 3.67
C PHE A 49 12.24 1.44 4.74
N THR A 50 12.54 1.63 6.03
CA THR A 50 11.75 1.03 7.11
C THR A 50 10.31 1.56 7.10
N ALA A 51 10.11 2.87 6.95
CA ALA A 51 8.76 3.43 6.85
C ALA A 51 8.00 2.83 5.64
N TRP A 52 8.67 2.73 4.49
CA TRP A 52 8.11 2.14 3.29
C TRP A 52 7.76 0.65 3.44
N ALA A 53 8.68 -0.13 3.99
CA ALA A 53 8.48 -1.56 4.25
C ALA A 53 7.31 -1.78 5.23
N THR A 54 7.24 -1.00 6.31
CA THR A 54 6.12 -1.04 7.26
C THR A 54 4.80 -0.73 6.57
N ALA A 55 4.74 0.31 5.73
CA ALA A 55 3.53 0.68 5.02
C ALA A 55 3.08 -0.41 4.01
N ILE A 56 3.99 -0.96 3.20
CA ILE A 56 3.69 -2.07 2.28
C ILE A 56 3.19 -3.29 3.06
N MET A 57 3.91 -3.69 4.11
CA MET A 57 3.58 -4.89 4.87
C MET A 57 2.23 -4.75 5.55
N TYR A 58 1.97 -3.62 6.19
CA TYR A 58 0.69 -3.34 6.82
C TYR A 58 -0.44 -3.34 5.79
N HIS A 59 -0.26 -2.63 4.66
CA HIS A 59 -1.29 -2.54 3.62
C HIS A 59 -1.67 -3.92 3.06
N GLY A 60 -0.68 -4.68 2.59
CA GLY A 60 -0.92 -6.00 2.00
C GLY A 60 -1.43 -7.02 3.02
N GLU A 61 -0.95 -6.98 4.28
CA GLU A 61 -1.49 -7.81 5.35
C GLU A 61 -2.97 -7.48 5.62
N LYS A 62 -3.33 -6.20 5.63
CA LYS A 62 -4.74 -5.83 5.77
C LYS A 62 -5.53 -6.21 4.52
N GLU A 63 -5.04 -6.14 3.30
CA GLU A 63 -5.81 -6.56 2.11
C GLU A 63 -6.12 -8.07 2.11
N VAL A 64 -5.12 -8.88 2.45
CA VAL A 64 -5.23 -10.34 2.59
C VAL A 64 -6.02 -10.72 3.85
N GLY A 65 -5.79 -10.02 4.95
CA GLY A 65 -6.35 -10.30 6.27
C GLY A 65 -7.75 -9.74 6.50
N THR A 66 -8.11 -8.66 5.80
CA THR A 66 -9.42 -8.01 5.91
C THR A 66 -10.53 -8.85 5.32
N ALA A 67 -11.73 -8.36 5.58
CA ALA A 67 -12.89 -8.72 4.81
C ALA A 67 -12.75 -8.45 3.30
N MET A 68 -11.69 -7.89 2.70
CA MET A 68 -11.70 -7.60 1.26
C MET A 68 -11.89 -8.87 0.41
N THR A 69 -11.11 -9.93 0.65
CA THR A 69 -11.30 -11.26 0.05
C THR A 69 -12.49 -12.03 0.66
N LYS A 70 -12.82 -11.80 1.93
CA LYS A 70 -13.90 -12.53 2.65
C LYS A 70 -15.30 -11.90 2.56
N SER A 71 -15.41 -10.65 2.10
CA SER A 71 -16.65 -9.84 2.05
C SER A 71 -17.34 -9.96 0.72
N VAL A 72 -16.60 -10.33 -0.32
CA VAL A 72 -17.21 -10.63 -1.62
C VAL A 72 -17.69 -12.06 -1.59
N ASP A 73 -18.97 -12.24 -1.89
CA ASP A 73 -19.60 -13.55 -1.92
C ASP A 73 -18.99 -14.39 -3.06
N ALA A 74 -18.19 -15.40 -2.70
CA ALA A 74 -17.53 -16.32 -3.63
C ALA A 74 -18.52 -17.02 -4.59
N THR A 75 -19.80 -17.13 -4.22
CA THR A 75 -20.83 -17.67 -5.11
C THR A 75 -21.06 -16.80 -6.35
N ARG A 76 -20.77 -15.48 -6.29
CA ARG A 76 -20.83 -14.57 -7.45
C ARG A 76 -19.69 -14.79 -8.44
N CYS A 77 -18.52 -15.25 -8.00
CA CYS A 77 -17.40 -15.63 -8.88
C CYS A 77 -17.83 -16.75 -9.85
N SER A 78 -18.49 -17.79 -9.33
CA SER A 78 -18.98 -18.91 -10.14
C SER A 78 -20.12 -18.55 -11.11
N ALA A 79 -20.79 -17.42 -10.88
CA ALA A 79 -21.90 -16.95 -11.71
C ALA A 79 -21.46 -15.94 -12.79
N ALA A 80 -20.20 -15.48 -12.79
CA ALA A 80 -19.68 -14.53 -13.76
C ALA A 80 -19.55 -15.18 -15.15
N HIS A 81 -20.40 -14.75 -16.09
CA HIS A 81 -20.36 -15.23 -17.48
C HIS A 81 -19.41 -14.38 -18.34
N ASP A 82 -19.09 -13.16 -17.90
CA ASP A 82 -18.21 -12.23 -18.59
C ASP A 82 -16.73 -12.59 -18.36
N PRO A 83 -15.89 -12.66 -19.43
CA PRO A 83 -14.47 -12.92 -19.29
C PRO A 83 -13.71 -11.90 -18.44
N VAL A 84 -14.08 -10.61 -18.48
CA VAL A 84 -13.39 -9.56 -17.71
C VAL A 84 -13.68 -9.72 -16.23
N GLU A 85 -14.95 -9.97 -15.86
CA GLU A 85 -15.28 -10.27 -14.47
C GLU A 85 -14.52 -11.48 -13.93
N ARG A 86 -14.41 -12.58 -14.70
CA ARG A 86 -13.63 -13.76 -14.27
C ARG A 86 -12.16 -13.44 -14.04
N VAL A 87 -11.57 -12.55 -14.83
CA VAL A 87 -10.18 -12.09 -14.62
C VAL A 87 -10.08 -11.28 -13.32
N LYS A 88 -11.01 -10.35 -13.06
CA LYS A 88 -11.02 -9.57 -11.82
C LYS A 88 -11.05 -10.48 -10.58
N TRP A 89 -11.89 -11.52 -10.60
CA TRP A 89 -11.96 -12.51 -9.52
C TRP A 89 -10.69 -13.32 -9.36
N ALA A 90 -10.11 -13.80 -10.46
CA ALA A 90 -8.85 -14.55 -10.43
C ALA A 90 -7.67 -13.70 -9.93
N LEU A 91 -7.69 -12.38 -10.16
CA LEU A 91 -6.72 -11.45 -9.60
C LEU A 91 -6.92 -11.30 -8.09
N LEU A 92 -8.17 -11.13 -7.62
CA LEU A 92 -8.46 -11.06 -6.18
C LEU A 92 -8.03 -12.33 -5.43
N GLU A 93 -8.12 -13.51 -6.06
CA GLU A 93 -7.63 -14.77 -5.49
C GLU A 93 -6.10 -14.85 -5.36
N LYS A 94 -5.37 -13.99 -6.07
CA LYS A 94 -3.91 -13.94 -6.10
C LYS A 94 -3.30 -12.85 -5.23
N GLU A 95 -4.10 -12.09 -4.50
CA GLU A 95 -3.61 -11.04 -3.59
C GLU A 95 -2.59 -11.60 -2.57
N ASP A 96 -2.79 -12.82 -2.07
CA ASP A 96 -1.83 -13.49 -1.19
C ASP A 96 -0.47 -13.73 -1.88
N GLU A 97 -0.47 -14.06 -3.18
CA GLU A 97 0.74 -14.28 -3.98
C GLU A 97 1.46 -12.96 -4.25
N GLU A 98 0.72 -11.89 -4.56
CA GLU A 98 1.29 -10.56 -4.79
C GLU A 98 1.83 -9.95 -3.49
N TYR A 99 1.14 -10.13 -2.36
CA TYR A 99 1.65 -9.77 -1.04
C TYR A 99 2.95 -10.50 -0.72
N ALA A 100 3.01 -11.82 -0.95
CA ALA A 100 4.25 -12.60 -0.75
C ALA A 100 5.40 -12.11 -1.64
N ARG A 101 5.10 -11.68 -2.86
CA ARG A 101 6.08 -11.11 -3.78
C ARG A 101 6.62 -9.76 -3.32
N LEU A 102 5.77 -8.88 -2.79
CA LEU A 102 6.21 -7.62 -2.20
C LEU A 102 7.07 -7.85 -0.95
N LEU A 103 6.69 -8.83 -0.11
CA LEU A 103 7.47 -9.23 1.05
C LEU A 103 8.86 -9.75 0.67
N ASP A 104 8.96 -10.60 -0.36
CA ASP A 104 10.25 -11.06 -0.89
C ASP A 104 11.11 -9.89 -1.36
N GLY A 105 10.53 -8.91 -2.06
CA GLY A 105 11.22 -7.70 -2.48
C GLY A 105 11.76 -6.87 -1.31
N VAL A 106 10.99 -6.72 -0.23
CA VAL A 106 11.44 -6.06 1.01
C VAL A 106 12.62 -6.81 1.62
N LEU A 107 12.52 -8.15 1.73
CA LEU A 107 13.58 -8.99 2.27
C LEU A 107 14.87 -8.89 1.45
N VAL A 108 14.77 -8.87 0.12
CA VAL A 108 15.93 -8.70 -0.76
C VAL A 108 16.66 -7.38 -0.49
N VAL A 109 15.93 -6.26 -0.31
CA VAL A 109 16.56 -4.97 0.02
C VAL A 109 17.21 -5.02 1.42
N MET A 110 16.55 -5.66 2.41
CA MET A 110 17.13 -5.86 3.74
C MET A 110 18.42 -6.66 3.70
N THR A 111 18.47 -7.76 2.93
CA THR A 111 19.67 -8.57 2.74
C THR A 111 20.84 -7.74 2.21
N VAL A 112 20.62 -6.85 1.23
CA VAL A 112 21.67 -5.96 0.74
C VAL A 112 22.17 -5.00 1.83
N LEU A 113 21.27 -4.48 2.67
CA LEU A 113 21.65 -3.58 3.76
C LEU A 113 22.48 -4.28 4.84
N GLU A 114 22.14 -5.53 5.16
CA GLU A 114 22.74 -6.29 6.25
C GLU A 114 24.03 -7.01 5.83
N GLU A 115 24.02 -7.68 4.69
CA GLU A 115 25.10 -8.55 4.25
C GLU A 115 26.14 -7.80 3.41
N ASP A 116 25.70 -7.07 2.39
CA ASP A 116 26.62 -6.40 1.47
C ASP A 116 27.21 -5.13 2.09
N ILE A 117 26.38 -4.35 2.78
CA ILE A 117 26.81 -3.07 3.36
C ILE A 117 27.12 -3.21 4.85
N GLY A 118 26.38 -4.01 5.63
CA GLY A 118 26.60 -4.13 7.07
C GLY A 118 27.99 -4.65 7.46
N ALA A 119 28.64 -5.43 6.58
CA ALA A 119 30.01 -5.92 6.75
C ALA A 119 31.08 -5.02 6.12
N THR A 120 30.70 -3.98 5.35
CA THR A 120 31.63 -3.15 4.57
C THR A 120 31.30 -1.64 4.68
N SER A 121 31.97 -0.78 3.92
CA SER A 121 31.56 0.61 3.72
C SER A 121 30.72 0.72 2.45
N VAL A 122 29.83 1.71 2.35
CA VAL A 122 29.13 2.01 1.09
C VAL A 122 30.18 2.33 0.02
N ILE A 123 30.27 1.46 -0.98
CA ILE A 123 31.11 1.61 -2.17
C ILE A 123 30.21 1.63 -3.40
N SER A 124 30.72 2.12 -4.53
CA SER A 124 29.92 2.28 -5.75
C SER A 124 29.18 1.01 -6.18
N ARG A 125 29.79 -0.17 -5.99
CA ARG A 125 29.15 -1.46 -6.31
C ARG A 125 27.94 -1.76 -5.42
N THR A 126 28.08 -1.62 -4.10
CA THR A 126 27.00 -1.91 -3.15
C THR A 126 25.90 -0.85 -3.22
N GLN A 127 26.26 0.39 -3.54
CA GLN A 127 25.30 1.45 -3.89
C GLN A 127 24.46 1.10 -5.13
N GLN A 128 25.12 0.73 -6.24
CA GLN A 128 24.41 0.37 -7.48
C GLN A 128 23.50 -0.85 -7.26
N HIS A 129 23.97 -1.83 -6.48
CA HIS A 129 23.17 -3.00 -6.15
C HIS A 129 21.93 -2.63 -5.32
N LEU A 130 22.11 -1.88 -4.22
CA LEU A 130 21.01 -1.40 -3.39
C LEU A 130 19.99 -0.60 -4.20
N TYR A 131 20.46 0.35 -5.02
CA TYR A 131 19.60 1.14 -5.88
C TYR A 131 18.80 0.26 -6.85
N GLY A 132 19.44 -0.76 -7.45
CA GLY A 132 18.76 -1.73 -8.31
C GLY A 132 17.63 -2.48 -7.60
N GLN A 133 17.86 -2.95 -6.37
CA GLN A 133 16.84 -3.66 -5.60
C GLN A 133 15.68 -2.75 -5.16
N VAL A 134 16.00 -1.52 -4.75
CA VAL A 134 14.99 -0.51 -4.37
C VAL A 134 14.10 -0.15 -5.56
N VAL A 135 14.68 -0.02 -6.76
CA VAL A 135 13.91 0.19 -7.99
C VAL A 135 13.06 -1.03 -8.33
N ALA A 136 13.58 -2.25 -8.18
CA ALA A 136 12.81 -3.47 -8.43
C ALA A 136 11.60 -3.59 -7.50
N LEU A 137 11.77 -3.31 -6.20
CA LEU A 137 10.66 -3.28 -5.24
C LEU A 137 9.62 -2.20 -5.61
N ARG A 138 10.06 -1.01 -6.03
CA ARG A 138 9.14 0.04 -6.46
C ARG A 138 8.31 -0.37 -7.67
N VAL A 139 8.94 -1.04 -8.65
CA VAL A 139 8.24 -1.54 -9.83
C VAL A 139 7.20 -2.59 -9.42
N ALA A 140 7.57 -3.53 -8.55
CA ALA A 140 6.63 -4.53 -8.05
C ALA A 140 5.43 -3.89 -7.32
N GLN A 141 5.67 -2.87 -6.49
CA GLN A 141 4.58 -2.12 -5.86
C GLN A 141 3.71 -1.41 -6.90
N GLU A 142 4.31 -0.72 -7.88
CA GLU A 142 3.53 0.00 -8.88
C GLU A 142 2.64 -0.95 -9.70
N ASP A 143 3.19 -2.09 -10.13
CA ASP A 143 2.44 -3.12 -10.87
C ASP A 143 1.26 -3.65 -10.04
N HIS A 144 1.46 -3.85 -8.74
CA HIS A 144 0.41 -4.26 -7.78
C HIS A 144 -0.70 -3.21 -7.69
N LEU A 145 -0.33 -1.96 -7.35
CA LEU A 145 -1.28 -0.86 -7.17
C LEU A 145 -2.04 -0.56 -8.48
N GLU A 146 -1.39 -0.59 -9.64
CA GLU A 146 -2.05 -0.38 -10.94
C GLU A 146 -3.09 -1.48 -11.22
N THR A 147 -2.80 -2.73 -10.85
CA THR A 147 -3.73 -3.86 -10.99
C THR A 147 -4.95 -3.67 -10.10
N GLU A 148 -4.73 -3.28 -8.84
CA GLU A 148 -5.82 -3.01 -7.91
C GLU A 148 -6.72 -1.88 -8.37
N GLU A 149 -6.11 -0.76 -8.77
CA GLU A 149 -6.81 0.44 -9.22
C GLU A 149 -7.65 0.20 -10.47
N ALA A 150 -7.13 -0.59 -11.41
CA ALA A 150 -7.80 -0.89 -12.67
C ALA A 150 -8.90 -1.95 -12.52
N MET A 151 -8.71 -2.95 -11.64
CA MET A 151 -9.50 -4.17 -11.64
C MET A 151 -10.17 -4.45 -10.30
N ILE A 152 -9.39 -4.47 -9.20
CA ILE A 152 -9.87 -4.92 -7.89
C ILE A 152 -10.79 -3.88 -7.26
N ILE A 153 -10.41 -2.59 -7.23
CA ILE A 153 -11.25 -1.53 -6.68
C ILE A 153 -12.59 -1.46 -7.42
N SER A 154 -12.58 -1.60 -8.75
CA SER A 154 -13.81 -1.66 -9.55
C SER A 154 -14.66 -2.88 -9.19
N LEU A 155 -14.06 -4.06 -9.01
CA LEU A 155 -14.77 -5.27 -8.58
C LEU A 155 -15.44 -5.05 -7.22
N LEU A 156 -14.73 -4.51 -6.25
CA LEU A 156 -15.26 -4.24 -4.91
C LEU A 156 -16.38 -3.21 -4.93
N ARG A 157 -16.22 -2.16 -5.74
CA ARG A 157 -17.24 -1.12 -5.95
C ARG A 157 -18.55 -1.71 -6.47
N GLU A 158 -18.47 -2.67 -7.40
CA GLU A 158 -19.63 -3.33 -8.03
C GLU A 158 -20.28 -4.40 -7.13
N ASN A 159 -19.52 -4.96 -6.19
CA ASN A 159 -19.93 -6.15 -5.45
C ASN A 159 -20.19 -5.92 -3.95
N LEU A 160 -19.69 -4.84 -3.36
CA LEU A 160 -19.88 -4.49 -1.96
C LEU A 160 -20.84 -3.32 -1.79
N SER A 161 -21.71 -3.41 -0.80
CA SER A 161 -22.51 -2.26 -0.37
C SER A 161 -21.61 -1.15 0.20
N PRO A 162 -22.03 0.12 0.16
CA PRO A 162 -21.25 1.21 0.75
C PRO A 162 -20.88 0.98 2.23
N GLU A 163 -21.76 0.34 3.01
CA GLU A 163 -21.47 -0.01 4.41
C GLU A 163 -20.35 -1.06 4.53
N CYS A 164 -20.35 -2.08 3.66
CA CYS A 164 -19.28 -3.07 3.63
C CYS A 164 -17.95 -2.45 3.16
N GLN A 165 -17.99 -1.59 2.14
CA GLN A 165 -16.80 -0.86 1.69
C GLN A 165 -16.21 0.01 2.81
N LEU A 166 -17.07 0.70 3.58
CA LEU A 166 -16.62 1.53 4.70
C LEU A 166 -15.97 0.70 5.82
N LYS A 167 -16.41 -0.56 6.03
CA LYS A 167 -15.73 -1.50 6.95
C LYS A 167 -14.37 -1.94 6.42
N VAL A 168 -14.24 -2.22 5.12
CA VAL A 168 -12.96 -2.58 4.48
C VAL A 168 -11.97 -1.42 4.64
N VAL A 169 -12.36 -0.21 4.22
CA VAL A 169 -11.54 1.00 4.35
C VAL A 169 -11.24 1.34 5.80
N GLY A 170 -12.20 1.17 6.71
CA GLY A 170 -11.98 1.38 8.14
C GLY A 170 -10.91 0.45 8.72
N ALA A 171 -10.86 -0.81 8.28
CA ALA A 171 -9.84 -1.76 8.72
C ALA A 171 -8.44 -1.50 8.12
N LEU A 172 -8.38 -0.77 6.99
CA LEU A 172 -7.12 -0.28 6.41
C LEU A 172 -6.65 0.98 7.12
N LEU A 173 -7.53 1.95 7.36
CA LEU A 173 -7.16 3.26 7.90
C LEU A 173 -6.99 3.29 9.43
N ILE A 174 -7.64 2.38 10.17
CA ILE A 174 -7.61 2.35 11.63
C ILE A 174 -6.99 1.05 12.10
N ASP A 175 -5.77 1.14 12.64
CA ASP A 175 -5.07 0.00 13.19
C ASP A 175 -5.50 -0.24 14.64
N GLN A 176 -6.39 -1.20 14.85
CA GLN A 176 -6.90 -1.52 16.19
C GLN A 176 -5.85 -2.15 17.11
N GLU A 177 -4.72 -2.60 16.56
CA GLU A 177 -3.68 -3.32 17.30
C GLU A 177 -2.48 -2.42 17.68
N ALA A 178 -2.40 -1.22 17.10
CA ALA A 178 -1.36 -0.25 17.41
C ALA A 178 -1.69 0.61 18.64
N ASP A 179 -0.65 1.08 19.33
CA ASP A 179 -0.77 2.05 20.43
C ASP A 179 -1.40 3.37 19.97
N ASP A 180 -0.98 3.83 18.79
CA ASP A 180 -1.62 4.92 18.06
C ASP A 180 -2.44 4.32 16.93
N ARG A 181 -3.77 4.26 17.10
CA ARG A 181 -4.68 3.64 16.14
C ARG A 181 -4.81 4.41 14.82
N HIS A 182 -4.41 5.68 14.82
CA HIS A 182 -4.59 6.60 13.71
C HIS A 182 -3.29 6.85 12.95
N TRP A 183 -2.23 6.12 13.29
CA TRP A 183 -0.91 6.26 12.68
C TRP A 183 -0.93 6.19 11.14
N VAL A 184 -1.81 5.36 10.57
CA VAL A 184 -1.96 5.21 9.11
C VAL A 184 -2.50 6.49 8.48
N ILE A 185 -3.50 7.12 9.10
CA ILE A 185 -4.08 8.39 8.64
C ILE A 185 -3.03 9.49 8.73
N GLU A 186 -2.31 9.57 9.85
CA GLU A 186 -1.22 10.54 10.02
C GLU A 186 -0.13 10.33 8.97
N TRP A 187 0.25 9.08 8.69
CA TRP A 187 1.23 8.73 7.67
C TRP A 187 0.75 9.12 6.26
N ILE A 188 -0.47 8.73 5.84
CA ILE A 188 -1.03 9.08 4.53
C ILE A 188 -1.05 10.60 4.35
N SER A 189 -1.45 11.34 5.38
CA SER A 189 -1.67 12.79 5.30
C SER A 189 -0.43 13.60 4.87
N GLN A 190 0.76 13.03 5.07
CA GLN A 190 2.05 13.64 4.72
C GLN A 190 2.27 13.71 3.20
N ASP A 191 1.58 12.87 2.42
CA ASP A 191 1.71 12.76 0.96
C ASP A 191 0.51 13.33 0.19
N LEU A 192 -0.48 13.87 0.90
CA LEU A 192 -1.71 14.39 0.34
C LEU A 192 -1.71 15.93 0.26
N THR A 193 -2.44 16.48 -0.71
CA THR A 193 -2.75 17.91 -0.73
C THR A 193 -3.73 18.26 0.39
N LEU A 194 -3.90 19.56 0.68
CA LEU A 194 -4.90 20.02 1.67
C LEU A 194 -6.30 19.49 1.35
N LYS A 195 -6.68 19.49 0.07
CA LYS A 195 -7.99 19.02 -0.39
C LYS A 195 -8.15 17.50 -0.24
N GLU A 196 -7.11 16.74 -0.54
CA GLU A 196 -7.13 15.30 -0.35
C GLU A 196 -7.16 14.92 1.14
N ASN A 197 -6.49 15.69 2.00
CA ASN A 197 -6.57 15.55 3.44
C ASN A 197 -7.99 15.81 3.98
N GLU A 198 -8.72 16.80 3.43
CA GLU A 198 -10.14 16.98 3.76
C GLU A 198 -10.98 15.73 3.43
N LEU A 199 -10.68 15.04 2.32
CA LEU A 199 -11.34 13.79 1.97
C LEU A 199 -10.97 12.65 2.93
N LEU A 200 -9.70 12.53 3.30
CA LEU A 200 -9.19 11.52 4.24
C LEU A 200 -9.85 11.67 5.62
N PHE A 201 -9.82 12.87 6.22
CA PHE A 201 -10.43 13.13 7.53
C PHE A 201 -11.97 13.05 7.49
N GLY A 202 -12.56 13.38 6.34
CA GLY A 202 -13.98 13.13 6.10
C GLY A 202 -14.33 11.63 6.11
N MET A 203 -13.43 10.78 5.59
CA MET A 203 -13.61 9.32 5.62
C MET A 203 -13.46 8.77 7.03
N GLU A 204 -12.42 9.19 7.76
CA GLU A 204 -12.20 8.86 9.17
C GLU A 204 -13.45 9.17 10.01
N SER A 205 -13.99 10.39 9.90
CA SER A 205 -15.20 10.80 10.62
C SER A 205 -16.41 9.87 10.34
N ARG A 206 -16.53 9.36 9.11
CA ARG A 206 -17.60 8.42 8.74
C ARG A 206 -17.37 7.03 9.31
N ILE A 207 -16.12 6.58 9.39
CA ILE A 207 -15.75 5.29 9.99
C ILE A 207 -16.08 5.31 11.48
N GLU A 208 -15.71 6.39 12.18
CA GLU A 208 -15.96 6.52 13.62
C GLU A 208 -17.45 6.57 13.97
N GLN A 209 -18.27 7.20 13.13
CA GLN A 209 -19.74 7.21 13.30
C GLN A 209 -20.38 5.82 13.19
N LEU A 210 -19.73 4.87 12.52
CA LEU A 210 -20.22 3.48 12.38
C LEU A 210 -19.74 2.56 13.51
N GLN A 211 -18.69 2.91 14.24
CA GLN A 211 -18.26 2.12 15.38
C GLN A 211 -19.16 2.44 16.58
N PRO A 212 -19.83 1.46 17.20
CA PRO A 212 -20.61 1.72 18.41
C PRO A 212 -19.68 2.26 19.48
N VAL A 213 -20.07 3.39 20.10
CA VAL A 213 -19.41 3.92 21.31
C VAL A 213 -19.40 2.77 22.33
N ALA A 214 -18.19 2.32 22.69
CA ALA A 214 -17.97 1.30 23.70
C ALA A 214 -18.46 1.76 25.08
#